data_AF-A0A3M0YLA9-F1
#
_entry.id   AF-A0A3M0YLA9-F1
#
_cell.length_a   1.000
_cell.length_b   1.000
_cell.length_c   1.000
_cell.angle_alpha   90.00
_cell.angle_beta   90.00
_cell.angle_gamma   90.00
#
_symmetry.space_group_name_H-M   'P 1'
#
loop_
_entity.id
_entity.type
_entity.pdbx_description
1 polymer ?
#
loop_
_entity_poly.entity_id
_entity_poly.type
_entity_poly.pdbx_seq_one_letter_code
_entity_poly.pdbx_strand_id
1 'polypeptide(L)'
;THFHADFVSGHLDLAKKTGATIVYGPNAKPNFDAYIAKDGEEFKVGKVTIVALHTPGHTLESTTWLLKDETGKPYAIFTGDTLFLGDVGRPDLAVTSNITQRDLAGMLYDSLRNKIMPLPDDVIVYPGHGAGSACGKKMSKDTWGYLGDQKKTNYALRPELTREQFIEEVLEGLVEPPAYFPKNAMLNKMGYDSIDEVRKRGMTPLSVRAFKAAWAEEKAVVIDARHQDEFAKGYAPGSIFIGLHDNFAPWAGTLIPDLSKPILLITPKGKEEEAVTRLARVGHDNIIGYLEGGFEAWKAAGEPVETLDEIEPEAFAKMYKPGEVNLLDVRRISEYNAQHIEGAVNFPLDFIYKNLHQLDPNKKYYVHCAGGYRSVIACSIMKSEGIKDVVNIRGGFNALKEFDLPMTDYVEQNTEL
;
A
#
# COMPACT_ATOMS: atom_id res chain seq x y z
N THR A 1 5.40 -12.98 -11.50
CA THR A 1 6.27 -13.69 -10.53
C THR A 1 5.45 -14.46 -9.51
N HIS A 2 4.30 -13.94 -9.07
CA HIS A 2 3.34 -14.59 -8.18
C HIS A 2 1.94 -13.93 -8.34
N PHE A 3 0.92 -14.40 -7.63
CA PHE A 3 -0.34 -13.67 -7.50
C PHE A 3 -0.17 -12.50 -6.53
N HIS A 4 0.00 -11.30 -7.08
CA HIS A 4 0.26 -10.09 -6.29
C HIS A 4 -0.88 -9.77 -5.32
N ALA A 5 -0.53 -9.31 -4.12
CA ALA A 5 -1.51 -8.96 -3.10
C ALA A 5 -1.74 -7.44 -3.01
N ASP A 6 -0.80 -6.62 -3.46
CA ASP A 6 -0.81 -5.18 -3.24
C ASP A 6 -1.34 -4.38 -4.43
N PHE A 7 -1.43 -4.99 -5.62
CA PHE A 7 -2.05 -4.39 -6.80
C PHE A 7 -2.76 -5.41 -7.69
N VAL A 8 -3.70 -4.95 -8.51
CA VAL A 8 -4.31 -5.69 -9.62
C VAL A 8 -3.37 -5.64 -10.82
N SER A 9 -2.93 -6.81 -11.26
CA SER A 9 -1.93 -6.95 -12.30
C SER A 9 -2.46 -6.53 -13.68
N GLY A 10 -1.58 -6.18 -14.62
CA GLY A 10 -2.00 -5.81 -15.99
C GLY A 10 -2.09 -6.99 -16.96
N HIS A 11 -1.82 -8.22 -16.52
CA HIS A 11 -1.54 -9.36 -17.40
C HIS A 11 -2.73 -9.75 -18.29
N LEU A 12 -3.97 -9.69 -17.78
CA LEU A 12 -5.16 -10.02 -18.59
C LEU A 12 -5.40 -9.02 -19.71
N ASP A 13 -5.35 -7.73 -19.39
CA ASP A 13 -5.48 -6.65 -20.38
C ASP A 13 -4.35 -6.70 -21.42
N LEU A 14 -3.11 -6.94 -20.97
CA LEU A 14 -1.96 -7.04 -21.87
C LEU A 14 -2.09 -8.24 -22.82
N ALA A 15 -2.43 -9.42 -22.30
CA ALA A 15 -2.63 -10.63 -23.09
C ALA A 15 -3.73 -10.44 -24.13
N LYS A 16 -4.88 -9.87 -23.72
CA LYS A 16 -5.99 -9.58 -24.63
C LYS A 16 -5.60 -8.60 -25.74
N LYS A 17 -4.81 -7.56 -25.42
CA LYS A 17 -4.39 -6.52 -26.38
C LYS A 17 -3.29 -6.97 -27.34
N THR A 18 -2.45 -7.92 -26.94
CA THR A 18 -1.24 -8.30 -27.70
C THR A 18 -1.27 -9.72 -28.25
N GLY A 19 -2.14 -10.58 -27.73
CA GLY A 19 -2.11 -12.02 -27.99
C GLY A 19 -0.98 -12.75 -27.26
N ALA A 20 -0.27 -12.09 -26.34
CA ALA A 20 0.81 -12.70 -25.57
C ALA A 20 0.29 -13.76 -24.59
N THR A 21 1.05 -14.85 -24.43
CA THR A 21 0.78 -15.89 -23.45
C THR A 21 1.09 -15.41 -22.03
N ILE A 22 0.16 -15.57 -21.11
CA ILE A 22 0.40 -15.35 -19.67
C ILE A 22 1.18 -16.55 -19.13
N VAL A 23 2.27 -16.29 -18.43
CA VAL A 23 3.14 -17.34 -17.87
C VAL A 23 3.24 -17.18 -16.35
N TYR A 24 2.91 -18.26 -15.63
CA TYR A 24 3.16 -18.41 -14.20
C TYR A 24 4.09 -19.62 -13.97
N GLY A 25 4.72 -19.70 -12.79
CA GLY A 25 5.53 -20.87 -12.44
C GLY A 25 4.75 -21.96 -11.71
N PRO A 26 5.46 -22.95 -11.14
CA PRO A 26 4.84 -24.12 -10.54
C PRO A 26 3.82 -23.77 -9.45
N ASN A 27 2.83 -24.64 -9.24
CA ASN A 27 1.74 -24.50 -8.27
C ASN A 27 0.72 -23.38 -8.53
N ALA A 28 0.93 -22.52 -9.51
CA ALA A 28 -0.07 -21.53 -9.90
C ALA A 28 -1.35 -22.22 -10.43
N LYS A 29 -2.50 -21.74 -9.95
CA LYS A 29 -3.84 -22.23 -10.33
C LYS A 29 -4.78 -21.05 -10.61
N PRO A 30 -4.56 -20.31 -11.71
CA PRO A 30 -5.44 -19.21 -12.10
C PRO A 30 -6.78 -19.74 -12.66
N ASN A 31 -7.79 -18.88 -12.69
CA ASN A 31 -9.11 -19.13 -13.30
C ASN A 31 -9.19 -18.58 -14.75
N PHE A 32 -8.04 -18.43 -15.40
CA PHE A 32 -7.87 -17.95 -16.75
C PHE A 32 -6.77 -18.75 -17.44
N ASP A 33 -6.72 -18.69 -18.77
CA ASP A 33 -5.71 -19.40 -19.55
C ASP A 33 -4.31 -18.85 -19.27
N ALA A 34 -3.45 -19.70 -18.74
CA ALA A 34 -2.04 -19.40 -18.48
C ALA A 34 -1.17 -20.63 -18.72
N TYR A 35 0.05 -20.41 -19.19
CA TYR A 35 1.09 -21.42 -19.23
C TYR A 35 1.71 -21.57 -17.85
N ILE A 36 1.67 -22.78 -17.28
CA ILE A 36 2.26 -23.08 -15.98
C ILE A 36 3.64 -23.72 -16.21
N ALA A 37 4.68 -22.91 -16.07
CA ALA A 37 6.06 -23.31 -16.25
C ALA A 37 6.50 -24.33 -15.19
N LYS A 38 7.41 -25.23 -15.58
CA LYS A 38 8.14 -26.11 -14.68
C LYS A 38 9.36 -25.40 -14.11
N ASP A 39 9.82 -25.84 -12.94
CA ASP A 39 11.11 -25.40 -12.41
C ASP A 39 12.24 -25.79 -13.39
N GLY A 40 13.12 -24.83 -13.69
CA GLY A 40 14.21 -24.96 -14.65
C GLY A 40 13.79 -24.81 -16.12
N GLU A 41 12.52 -24.55 -16.42
CA GLU A 41 12.05 -24.41 -17.80
C GLU A 41 12.61 -23.15 -18.47
N GLU A 42 13.02 -23.28 -19.73
CA GLU A 42 13.64 -22.22 -20.52
C GLU A 42 12.70 -21.66 -21.60
N PHE A 43 12.63 -20.32 -21.68
CA PHE A 43 11.86 -19.56 -22.65
C PHE A 43 12.79 -18.69 -23.48
N LYS A 44 12.83 -18.91 -24.79
CA LYS A 44 13.62 -18.06 -25.70
C LYS A 44 12.87 -16.77 -26.04
N VAL A 45 13.52 -15.64 -25.84
CA VAL A 45 13.00 -14.30 -26.20
C VAL A 45 14.04 -13.62 -27.08
N GLY A 46 13.87 -13.73 -28.41
CA GLY A 46 14.89 -13.29 -29.35
C GLY A 46 16.19 -14.07 -29.14
N LYS A 47 17.24 -13.39 -28.72
CA LYS A 47 18.58 -13.98 -28.48
C LYS A 47 18.87 -14.30 -27.02
N VAL A 48 18.03 -13.86 -26.09
CA VAL A 48 18.19 -14.16 -24.66
C VAL A 48 17.29 -15.33 -24.26
N THR A 49 17.61 -15.95 -23.13
CA THR A 49 16.81 -17.04 -22.55
C THR A 49 16.37 -16.64 -21.15
N ILE A 50 15.09 -16.79 -20.86
CA ILE A 50 14.52 -16.65 -19.53
C ILE A 50 14.32 -18.05 -18.94
N VAL A 51 14.79 -18.28 -17.71
CA VAL A 51 14.65 -19.55 -17.00
C VAL A 51 13.75 -19.36 -15.78
N ALA A 52 12.70 -20.18 -15.67
CA ALA A 52 11.84 -20.21 -14.50
C ALA A 52 12.55 -20.92 -13.34
N LEU A 53 12.71 -20.25 -12.20
CA LEU A 53 13.22 -20.84 -10.96
C LEU A 53 12.13 -20.81 -9.92
N HIS A 54 11.64 -21.97 -9.51
CA HIS A 54 10.59 -22.06 -8.51
C HIS A 54 11.16 -21.73 -7.13
N THR A 55 10.63 -20.69 -6.52
CA THR A 55 11.16 -20.09 -5.30
C THR A 55 10.03 -19.77 -4.31
N PRO A 56 9.33 -20.80 -3.82
CA PRO A 56 8.24 -20.63 -2.87
C PRO A 56 8.75 -20.00 -1.57
N GLY A 57 7.90 -19.21 -0.93
CA GLY A 57 8.23 -18.54 0.33
C GLY A 57 7.29 -17.39 0.61
N HIS A 58 7.38 -16.33 -0.19
CA HIS A 58 6.39 -15.25 -0.16
C HIS A 58 4.98 -15.75 -0.53
N THR A 59 4.91 -16.55 -1.60
CA THR A 59 3.73 -17.34 -1.99
C THR A 59 4.18 -18.74 -2.42
N LEU A 60 3.24 -19.65 -2.65
CA LEU A 60 3.54 -21.04 -3.02
C LEU A 60 3.94 -21.20 -4.49
N GLU A 61 3.45 -20.30 -5.33
CA GLU A 61 3.75 -20.23 -6.77
C GLU A 61 4.85 -19.23 -7.12
N SER A 62 5.39 -18.52 -6.13
CA SER A 62 6.49 -17.57 -6.31
C SER A 62 7.60 -18.18 -7.17
N THR A 63 7.91 -17.48 -8.26
CA THR A 63 8.89 -17.88 -9.26
C THR A 63 9.75 -16.68 -9.62
N THR A 64 11.06 -16.86 -9.48
CA THR A 64 12.06 -15.92 -9.98
C THR A 64 12.43 -16.26 -11.43
N TRP A 65 12.76 -15.24 -12.22
CA TRP A 65 13.06 -15.41 -13.65
C TRP A 65 14.50 -15.03 -13.92
N LEU A 66 15.34 -16.02 -14.20
CA LEU A 66 16.75 -15.81 -14.53
C LEU A 66 16.90 -15.52 -16.02
N LEU A 67 17.46 -14.36 -16.35
CA LEU A 67 17.87 -14.00 -17.69
C LEU A 67 19.30 -14.51 -17.94
N LYS A 68 19.44 -15.33 -18.97
CA LYS A 68 20.72 -15.70 -19.59
C LYS A 68 20.94 -14.85 -20.86
N ASP A 69 22.14 -14.34 -21.03
CA ASP A 69 22.53 -13.57 -22.22
C ASP A 69 22.65 -14.45 -23.48
N GLU A 70 23.07 -13.84 -24.60
CA GLU A 70 23.23 -14.54 -25.89
C GLU A 70 24.25 -15.69 -25.86
N THR A 71 25.14 -15.71 -24.86
CA THR A 71 26.16 -16.76 -24.65
C THR A 71 25.70 -17.85 -23.69
N GLY A 72 24.51 -17.69 -23.09
CA GLY A 72 23.96 -18.59 -22.08
C GLY A 72 24.43 -18.30 -20.65
N LYS A 73 25.17 -17.21 -20.42
CA LYS A 73 25.65 -16.84 -19.08
C LYS A 73 24.51 -16.16 -18.28
N PRO A 74 24.31 -16.51 -16.99
CA PRO A 74 23.45 -15.75 -16.09
C PRO A 74 23.82 -14.26 -16.07
N TYR A 75 22.86 -13.39 -16.35
CA TYR A 75 23.07 -11.94 -16.45
C TYR A 75 22.26 -11.16 -15.42
N ALA A 76 20.96 -11.46 -15.31
CA ALA A 76 20.07 -10.81 -14.36
C ALA A 76 19.03 -11.80 -13.82
N ILE A 77 18.45 -11.51 -12.67
CA ILE A 77 17.35 -12.28 -12.06
C ILE A 77 16.24 -11.33 -11.62
N PHE A 78 15.03 -11.60 -12.09
CA PHE A 78 13.82 -10.92 -11.64
C PHE A 78 13.24 -11.69 -10.45
N THR A 79 13.47 -11.19 -9.25
CA THR A 79 13.22 -11.94 -8.01
C THR A 79 11.80 -11.83 -7.50
N GLY A 80 10.99 -10.93 -8.08
CA GLY A 80 9.67 -10.62 -7.54
C GLY A 80 9.79 -10.31 -6.05
N ASP A 81 8.99 -11.00 -5.25
CA ASP A 81 8.95 -10.80 -3.80
C ASP A 81 9.67 -11.94 -3.05
N THR A 82 10.49 -12.74 -3.73
CA THR A 82 11.35 -13.72 -3.05
C THR A 82 12.56 -13.04 -2.41
N LEU A 83 13.22 -12.13 -3.12
CA LEU A 83 14.40 -11.40 -2.64
C LEU A 83 14.27 -9.93 -3.00
N PHE A 84 14.49 -9.07 -2.01
CA PHE A 84 14.59 -7.63 -2.17
C PHE A 84 16.03 -7.16 -1.94
N LEU A 85 16.30 -5.89 -2.25
CA LEU A 85 17.57 -5.27 -1.88
C LEU A 85 17.54 -4.92 -0.39
N GLY A 86 18.36 -5.61 0.40
CA GLY A 86 18.42 -5.49 1.86
C GLY A 86 17.39 -6.31 2.65
N ASP A 87 16.43 -6.95 1.98
CA ASP A 87 15.33 -7.67 2.65
C ASP A 87 14.80 -8.86 1.80
N VAL A 88 13.73 -9.51 2.24
CA VAL A 88 12.99 -10.57 1.53
C VAL A 88 11.48 -10.36 1.69
N GLY A 89 10.67 -11.04 0.87
CA GLY A 89 9.22 -10.95 1.00
C GLY A 89 8.68 -11.60 2.27
N ARG A 90 7.66 -10.98 2.85
CA ARG A 90 6.95 -11.50 4.02
C ARG A 90 6.32 -12.88 3.74
N PRO A 91 6.47 -13.88 4.63
CA PRO A 91 5.98 -15.25 4.42
C PRO A 91 4.63 -15.53 5.11
N ASP A 92 3.73 -14.56 5.17
CA ASP A 92 2.46 -14.66 5.92
C ASP A 92 1.21 -14.35 5.09
N LEU A 93 1.36 -13.97 3.81
CA LEU A 93 0.22 -13.67 2.92
C LEU A 93 -0.48 -14.91 2.34
N ALA A 94 0.25 -16.02 2.21
CA ALA A 94 -0.24 -17.26 1.58
C ALA A 94 -0.55 -18.38 2.58
N VAL A 95 -0.81 -18.03 3.85
CA VAL A 95 -1.16 -18.98 4.92
C VAL A 95 -2.50 -19.64 4.61
N THR A 96 -2.57 -20.94 4.82
CA THR A 96 -3.80 -21.75 4.66
C THR A 96 -4.02 -22.61 5.90
N SER A 97 -5.12 -23.35 5.96
CA SER A 97 -5.35 -24.31 7.07
C SER A 97 -4.24 -25.35 7.23
N ASN A 98 -3.45 -25.59 6.19
CA ASN A 98 -2.42 -26.63 6.15
C ASN A 98 -0.99 -26.07 6.04
N ILE A 99 -0.83 -24.75 5.89
CA ILE A 99 0.47 -24.10 5.66
C ILE A 99 0.55 -22.87 6.55
N THR A 100 1.49 -22.88 7.48
CA THR A 100 1.72 -21.78 8.42
C THR A 100 2.73 -20.77 7.87
N GLN A 101 2.81 -19.60 8.50
CA GLN A 101 3.85 -18.61 8.19
C GLN A 101 5.27 -19.14 8.41
N ARG A 102 5.46 -20.08 9.36
CA ARG A 102 6.75 -20.73 9.60
C ARG A 102 7.13 -21.68 8.48
N ASP A 103 6.14 -22.37 7.90
CA ASP A 103 6.36 -23.25 6.75
C ASP A 103 6.80 -22.43 5.53
N LEU A 104 6.09 -21.32 5.25
CA LEU A 104 6.43 -20.38 4.19
C LEU A 104 7.82 -19.75 4.39
N ALA A 105 8.16 -19.32 5.61
CA ALA A 105 9.49 -18.82 5.95
C ALA A 105 10.57 -19.89 5.70
N GLY A 106 10.29 -21.14 6.07
CA GLY A 106 11.16 -22.27 5.79
C GLY A 106 11.37 -22.53 4.29
N MET A 107 10.31 -22.46 3.50
CA MET A 107 10.40 -22.57 2.03
C MET A 107 11.21 -21.41 1.43
N LEU A 108 11.03 -20.20 1.96
CA LEU A 108 11.78 -19.02 1.54
C LEU A 108 13.29 -19.21 1.77
N TYR A 109 13.67 -19.71 2.95
CA TYR A 109 15.05 -20.06 3.26
C TYR A 109 15.62 -21.05 2.22
N ASP A 110 14.91 -22.14 1.94
CA ASP A 110 15.35 -23.15 0.98
C ASP A 110 15.47 -22.59 -0.44
N SER A 111 14.55 -21.71 -0.84
CA SER A 111 14.60 -21.01 -2.14
C SER A 111 15.83 -20.11 -2.26
N LEU A 112 16.14 -19.34 -1.22
CA LEU A 112 17.31 -18.45 -1.21
C LEU A 112 18.60 -19.27 -1.28
N ARG A 113 18.73 -20.31 -0.45
CA ARG A 113 19.95 -21.13 -0.35
C ARG A 113 20.20 -21.99 -1.60
N ASN A 114 19.15 -22.58 -2.17
CA ASN A 114 19.31 -23.60 -3.21
C ASN A 114 19.14 -23.06 -4.64
N LYS A 115 18.47 -21.91 -4.84
CA LYS A 115 18.18 -21.38 -6.18
C LYS A 115 18.87 -20.05 -6.46
N ILE A 116 18.89 -19.15 -5.48
CA ILE A 116 19.39 -17.78 -5.69
C ILE A 116 20.87 -17.66 -5.34
N MET A 117 21.28 -18.04 -4.12
CA MET A 117 22.68 -17.93 -3.67
C MET A 117 23.71 -18.70 -4.51
N PRO A 118 23.38 -19.83 -5.17
CA PRO A 118 24.33 -20.51 -6.06
C PRO A 118 24.65 -19.74 -7.35
N LEU A 119 23.88 -18.70 -7.69
CA LEU A 119 24.13 -17.90 -8.89
C LEU A 119 25.40 -17.02 -8.73
N PRO A 120 26.06 -16.66 -9.85
CA PRO A 120 27.24 -15.79 -9.83
C PRO A 120 26.99 -14.43 -9.17
N ASP A 121 28.03 -13.88 -8.53
CA ASP A 121 27.95 -12.61 -7.80
C ASP A 121 27.66 -11.39 -8.68
N ASP A 122 28.03 -11.47 -9.97
CA ASP A 122 27.83 -10.42 -10.96
C ASP A 122 26.42 -10.41 -11.57
N VAL A 123 25.54 -11.34 -11.17
CA VAL A 123 24.12 -11.32 -11.56
C VAL A 123 23.42 -10.10 -10.97
N ILE A 124 22.73 -9.35 -11.82
CA ILE A 124 21.92 -8.20 -11.42
C ILE A 124 20.58 -8.68 -10.84
N VAL A 125 20.20 -8.17 -9.69
CA VAL A 125 18.94 -8.46 -8.99
C VAL A 125 17.93 -7.35 -9.27
N TYR A 126 16.77 -7.73 -9.81
CA TYR A 126 15.61 -6.87 -10.01
C TYR A 126 14.42 -7.36 -9.16
N PRO A 127 14.16 -6.73 -8.01
CA PRO A 127 13.01 -7.06 -7.16
C PRO A 127 11.67 -6.62 -7.76
N GLY A 128 10.58 -7.16 -7.21
CA GLY A 128 9.21 -6.74 -7.52
C GLY A 128 8.79 -5.43 -6.85
N HIS A 129 9.44 -5.08 -5.73
CA HIS A 129 9.12 -3.91 -4.91
C HIS A 129 10.39 -3.16 -4.45
N GLY A 130 10.21 -1.92 -3.94
CA GLY A 130 11.25 -1.06 -3.35
C GLY A 130 10.82 -0.48 -2.00
N ALA A 131 11.64 0.44 -1.44
CA ALA A 131 11.35 1.18 -0.20
C ALA A 131 9.90 1.70 -0.12
N GLY A 132 9.26 1.56 1.06
CA GLY A 132 7.88 1.96 1.29
C GLY A 132 6.80 0.93 0.92
N SER A 133 7.17 -0.24 0.37
CA SER A 133 6.23 -1.34 0.15
C SER A 133 5.90 -2.10 1.44
N ALA A 134 4.63 -2.49 1.61
CA ALA A 134 4.18 -3.31 2.74
C ALA A 134 4.45 -4.83 2.55
N CYS A 135 5.10 -5.21 1.45
CA CYS A 135 5.50 -6.60 1.15
C CYS A 135 6.83 -7.01 1.79
N GLY A 136 7.62 -6.05 2.30
CA GLY A 136 8.87 -6.25 3.03
C GLY A 136 8.92 -5.37 4.30
N LYS A 137 9.95 -5.57 5.14
CA LYS A 137 10.12 -4.85 6.41
C LYS A 137 10.93 -3.56 6.25
N LYS A 138 12.05 -3.58 5.53
CA LYS A 138 12.96 -2.44 5.36
C LYS A 138 13.76 -2.57 4.06
N MET A 139 13.19 -2.09 2.97
CA MET A 139 13.75 -2.27 1.63
C MET A 139 14.61 -1.08 1.18
N SER A 140 15.64 -1.32 0.37
CA SER A 140 16.43 -0.23 -0.22
C SER A 140 15.59 0.67 -1.14
N LYS A 141 16.02 1.92 -1.28
CA LYS A 141 15.52 2.86 -2.29
C LYS A 141 16.08 2.56 -3.69
N ASP A 142 17.15 1.77 -3.76
CA ASP A 142 17.71 1.32 -5.03
C ASP A 142 16.73 0.40 -5.75
N THR A 143 16.69 0.48 -7.08
CA THR A 143 15.76 -0.30 -7.92
C THR A 143 16.39 -1.57 -8.48
N TRP A 144 17.70 -1.72 -8.34
CA TRP A 144 18.48 -2.91 -8.72
C TRP A 144 19.80 -2.95 -7.93
N GLY A 145 20.43 -4.11 -7.86
CA GLY A 145 21.75 -4.27 -7.24
C GLY A 145 22.44 -5.57 -7.69
N TYR A 146 23.67 -5.81 -7.26
CA TYR A 146 24.36 -7.08 -7.55
C TYR A 146 24.07 -8.13 -6.49
N LEU A 147 23.92 -9.38 -6.92
CA LEU A 147 23.69 -10.51 -6.01
C LEU A 147 24.85 -10.68 -5.02
N GLY A 148 26.10 -10.45 -5.45
CA GLY A 148 27.27 -10.49 -4.59
C GLY A 148 27.21 -9.49 -3.43
N ASP A 149 26.62 -8.31 -3.64
CA ASP A 149 26.45 -7.32 -2.58
C ASP A 149 25.32 -7.72 -1.63
N GLN A 150 24.24 -8.31 -2.16
CA GLN A 150 23.17 -8.86 -1.32
C GLN A 150 23.68 -10.02 -0.45
N LYS A 151 24.54 -10.90 -0.96
CA LYS A 151 25.17 -11.96 -0.15
C LYS A 151 26.00 -11.42 1.01
N LYS A 152 26.55 -10.21 0.89
CA LYS A 152 27.35 -9.54 1.94
C LYS A 152 26.50 -8.75 2.94
N THR A 153 25.40 -8.16 2.49
CA THR A 153 24.69 -7.10 3.24
C THR A 153 23.25 -7.45 3.61
N ASN A 154 22.59 -8.32 2.85
CA ASN A 154 21.21 -8.72 3.12
C ASN A 154 21.20 -9.76 4.24
N TYR A 155 20.50 -9.45 5.34
CA TYR A 155 20.44 -10.30 6.54
C TYR A 155 20.03 -11.74 6.21
N ALA A 156 19.11 -11.92 5.25
CA ALA A 156 18.57 -13.20 4.82
C ALA A 156 19.61 -14.10 4.13
N LEU A 157 20.67 -13.51 3.56
CA LEU A 157 21.68 -14.22 2.76
C LEU A 157 22.98 -14.51 3.51
N ARG A 158 23.05 -14.19 4.81
CA ARG A 158 24.19 -14.52 5.67
C ARG A 158 24.53 -16.03 5.59
N PRO A 159 25.76 -16.41 5.21
CA PRO A 159 26.13 -17.81 5.00
C PRO A 159 25.94 -18.72 6.23
N GLU A 160 26.17 -18.19 7.42
CA GLU A 160 26.09 -18.88 8.71
C GLU A 160 24.69 -18.92 9.32
N LEU A 161 23.72 -18.20 8.73
CA LEU A 161 22.36 -18.11 9.25
C LEU A 161 21.63 -19.45 9.09
N THR A 162 21.27 -20.06 10.21
CA THR A 162 20.52 -21.33 10.22
C THR A 162 19.06 -21.12 9.80
N ARG A 163 18.39 -22.21 9.41
CA ARG A 163 16.97 -22.17 9.00
C ARG A 163 16.08 -21.65 10.12
N GLU A 164 16.28 -22.11 11.35
CA GLU A 164 15.48 -21.69 12.51
C GLU A 164 15.68 -20.21 12.84
N GLN A 165 16.93 -19.73 12.84
CA GLN A 165 17.23 -18.30 13.03
C GLN A 165 16.62 -17.43 11.93
N PHE A 166 16.70 -17.87 10.67
CA PHE A 166 16.04 -17.18 9.57
C PHE A 166 14.53 -17.05 9.78
N ILE A 167 13.87 -18.14 10.20
CA ILE A 167 12.42 -18.15 10.44
C ILE A 167 12.05 -17.18 11.56
N GLU A 168 12.83 -17.12 12.63
CA GLU A 168 12.61 -16.16 13.72
C GLU A 168 12.79 -14.73 13.24
N GLU A 169 13.93 -14.44 12.61
CA GLU A 169 14.26 -13.09 12.15
C GLU A 169 13.31 -12.58 11.06
N VAL A 170 12.85 -13.41 10.11
CA VAL A 170 11.93 -12.94 9.04
C VAL A 170 10.53 -12.66 9.58
N LEU A 171 10.08 -13.37 10.61
CA LEU A 171 8.76 -13.20 11.21
C LEU A 171 8.73 -12.07 12.26
N GLU A 172 9.89 -11.72 12.83
CA GLU A 172 9.98 -10.62 13.79
C GLU A 172 9.57 -9.28 13.14
N GLY A 173 8.70 -8.54 13.83
CA GLY A 173 8.27 -7.19 13.43
C GLY A 173 7.24 -7.13 12.29
N LEU A 174 6.68 -8.27 11.85
CA LEU A 174 5.56 -8.27 10.91
C LEU A 174 4.27 -7.79 11.60
N VAL A 175 3.56 -6.90 10.92
CA VAL A 175 2.21 -6.44 11.30
C VAL A 175 1.17 -7.05 10.36
N GLU A 176 -0.10 -7.01 10.77
CA GLU A 176 -1.21 -7.46 9.92
C GLU A 176 -1.14 -6.80 8.52
N PRO A 177 -1.23 -7.56 7.43
CA PRO A 177 -1.23 -6.96 6.09
C PRO A 177 -2.47 -6.08 5.88
N PRO A 178 -2.42 -5.11 4.95
CA PRO A 178 -3.60 -4.32 4.61
C PRO A 178 -4.79 -5.20 4.22
N ALA A 179 -5.99 -4.81 4.65
CA ALA A 179 -7.20 -5.62 4.51
C ALA A 179 -7.58 -5.98 3.06
N TYR A 180 -7.13 -5.19 2.08
CA TYR A 180 -7.36 -5.44 0.66
C TYR A 180 -6.40 -6.47 0.04
N PHE A 181 -5.29 -6.81 0.73
CA PHE A 181 -4.26 -7.70 0.18
C PHE A 181 -4.80 -9.07 -0.24
N PRO A 182 -5.54 -9.80 0.64
CA PRO A 182 -6.14 -11.08 0.26
C PRO A 182 -7.13 -10.97 -0.91
N LYS A 183 -7.81 -9.82 -1.05
CA LYS A 183 -8.79 -9.58 -2.11
C LYS A 183 -8.10 -9.37 -3.46
N ASN A 184 -7.02 -8.61 -3.50
CA ASN A 184 -6.22 -8.44 -4.71
C ASN A 184 -5.54 -9.73 -5.15
N ALA A 185 -5.01 -10.51 -4.22
CA ALA A 185 -4.48 -11.84 -4.53
C ALA A 185 -5.57 -12.73 -5.16
N MET A 186 -6.80 -12.66 -4.64
CA MET A 186 -7.94 -13.35 -5.22
C MET A 186 -8.30 -12.81 -6.62
N LEU A 187 -8.37 -11.49 -6.82
CA LEU A 187 -8.63 -10.88 -8.13
C LEU A 187 -7.59 -11.34 -9.16
N ASN A 188 -6.30 -11.26 -8.81
CA ASN A 188 -5.20 -11.70 -9.66
C ASN A 188 -5.22 -13.19 -9.99
N LYS A 189 -5.91 -14.00 -9.19
CA LYS A 189 -6.08 -15.43 -9.44
C LYS A 189 -7.36 -15.73 -10.22
N MET A 190 -8.46 -15.03 -9.93
CA MET A 190 -9.79 -15.31 -10.48
C MET A 190 -10.09 -14.57 -11.78
N GLY A 191 -9.39 -13.47 -12.03
CA GLY A 191 -9.65 -12.51 -13.09
C GLY A 191 -10.50 -11.32 -12.62
N TYR A 192 -10.48 -10.25 -13.43
CA TYR A 192 -11.08 -8.94 -13.14
C TYR A 192 -11.49 -8.24 -14.43
N ASP A 193 -12.31 -7.19 -14.29
CA ASP A 193 -12.75 -6.36 -15.41
C ASP A 193 -11.56 -5.67 -16.10
N SER A 194 -11.68 -5.43 -17.42
CA SER A 194 -10.68 -4.66 -18.16
C SER A 194 -10.58 -3.24 -17.65
N ILE A 195 -9.36 -2.71 -17.53
CA ILE A 195 -9.12 -1.31 -17.14
C ILE A 195 -9.85 -0.30 -18.05
N ASP A 196 -10.11 -0.65 -19.31
CA ASP A 196 -10.83 0.22 -20.24
C ASP A 196 -12.32 0.35 -19.87
N GLU A 197 -12.96 -0.71 -19.36
CA GLU A 197 -14.33 -0.65 -18.85
C GLU A 197 -14.40 0.11 -17.53
N VAL A 198 -13.43 -0.09 -16.64
CA VAL A 198 -13.31 0.68 -15.39
C VAL A 198 -13.16 2.17 -15.68
N ARG A 199 -12.29 2.54 -16.62
CA ARG A 199 -12.11 3.94 -17.07
C ARG A 199 -13.40 4.49 -17.66
N LYS A 200 -14.10 3.73 -18.51
CA LYS A 200 -15.36 4.14 -19.12
C LYS A 200 -16.44 4.44 -18.06
N ARG A 201 -16.56 3.64 -17.01
CA ARG A 201 -17.48 3.89 -15.88
C ARG A 201 -17.03 5.09 -15.05
N GLY A 202 -15.78 5.07 -14.58
CA GLY A 202 -15.24 6.06 -13.65
C GLY A 202 -15.08 7.46 -14.24
N MET A 203 -14.90 7.57 -15.55
CA MET A 203 -14.81 8.85 -16.27
C MET A 203 -16.17 9.43 -16.67
N THR A 204 -17.26 9.02 -16.02
CA THR A 204 -18.58 9.60 -16.22
C THR A 204 -18.71 10.92 -15.43
N PRO A 205 -18.83 12.09 -16.09
CA PRO A 205 -19.11 13.35 -15.39
C PRO A 205 -20.54 13.35 -14.86
N LEU A 206 -20.70 13.76 -13.60
CA LEU A 206 -22.00 13.89 -12.95
C LEU A 206 -22.23 15.33 -12.52
N SER A 207 -23.34 15.92 -12.97
CA SER A 207 -23.83 17.19 -12.40
C SER A 207 -24.04 17.06 -10.89
N VAL A 208 -24.01 18.16 -10.14
CA VAL A 208 -24.24 18.17 -8.67
C VAL A 208 -25.49 17.37 -8.28
N ARG A 209 -26.59 17.53 -9.01
CA ARG A 209 -27.84 16.79 -8.77
C ARG A 209 -27.67 15.28 -8.99
N ALA A 210 -27.05 14.88 -10.10
CA ALA A 210 -26.83 13.47 -10.43
C ALA A 210 -25.84 12.81 -9.46
N PHE A 211 -24.79 13.54 -9.06
CA PHE A 211 -23.80 13.10 -8.09
C PHE A 211 -24.44 12.80 -6.74
N LYS A 212 -25.29 13.71 -6.23
CA LYS A 212 -26.02 13.50 -4.96
C LYS A 212 -27.01 12.34 -5.03
N ALA A 213 -27.71 12.18 -6.16
CA ALA A 213 -28.61 11.06 -6.38
C ALA A 213 -27.84 9.73 -6.33
N ALA A 214 -26.76 9.61 -7.11
CA ALA A 214 -25.89 8.44 -7.11
C ALA A 214 -25.28 8.16 -5.72
N TRP A 215 -24.85 9.20 -5.01
CA TRP A 215 -24.29 9.06 -3.67
C TRP A 215 -25.31 8.41 -2.71
N ALA A 216 -26.55 8.92 -2.69
CA ALA A 216 -27.59 8.40 -1.82
C ALA A 216 -28.10 7.00 -2.24
N GLU A 217 -28.40 6.81 -3.51
CA GLU A 217 -29.03 5.59 -4.05
C GLU A 217 -28.09 4.38 -3.99
N GLU A 218 -26.83 4.57 -4.40
CA GLU A 218 -25.81 3.50 -4.43
C GLU A 218 -25.11 3.32 -3.08
N LYS A 219 -25.42 4.19 -2.10
CA LYS A 219 -24.69 4.28 -0.82
C LYS A 219 -23.19 4.35 -1.06
N ALA A 220 -22.79 5.17 -2.04
CA ALA A 220 -21.42 5.28 -2.50
C ALA A 220 -20.52 5.93 -1.43
N VAL A 221 -19.23 5.58 -1.45
CA VAL A 221 -18.21 6.36 -0.74
C VAL A 221 -17.80 7.52 -1.64
N VAL A 222 -17.84 8.74 -1.11
CA VAL A 222 -17.26 9.90 -1.81
C VAL A 222 -15.85 10.12 -1.33
N ILE A 223 -14.89 9.98 -2.25
CA ILE A 223 -13.50 10.32 -2.01
C ILE A 223 -13.24 11.72 -2.56
N ASP A 224 -12.81 12.61 -1.69
CA ASP A 224 -12.24 13.89 -2.08
C ASP A 224 -10.71 13.77 -2.20
N ALA A 225 -10.25 13.80 -3.44
CA ALA A 225 -8.86 13.61 -3.83
C ALA A 225 -8.10 14.93 -4.04
N ARG A 226 -8.68 16.07 -3.63
CA ARG A 226 -8.01 17.39 -3.68
C ARG A 226 -6.79 17.44 -2.76
N HIS A 227 -6.08 18.56 -2.76
CA HIS A 227 -4.99 18.79 -1.80
C HIS A 227 -5.56 19.01 -0.39
N GLN A 228 -4.84 18.57 0.65
CA GLN A 228 -5.29 18.66 2.05
C GLN A 228 -5.62 20.11 2.48
N ASP A 229 -4.84 21.09 2.01
CA ASP A 229 -5.09 22.52 2.29
C ASP A 229 -6.38 23.04 1.63
N GLU A 230 -6.78 22.46 0.50
CA GLU A 230 -8.03 22.83 -0.18
C GLU A 230 -9.22 22.14 0.49
N PHE A 231 -9.05 20.86 0.87
CA PHE A 231 -10.06 20.11 1.61
C PHE A 231 -10.37 20.78 2.95
N ALA A 232 -9.34 21.15 3.73
CA ALA A 232 -9.53 21.74 5.05
C ALA A 232 -10.35 23.04 5.03
N LYS A 233 -10.21 23.84 3.96
CA LYS A 233 -10.96 25.10 3.75
C LYS A 233 -12.42 24.89 3.36
N GLY A 234 -12.80 23.69 2.93
CA GLY A 234 -14.17 23.41 2.48
C GLY A 234 -14.26 22.06 1.78
N TYR A 235 -15.22 21.23 2.19
CA TYR A 235 -15.53 19.94 1.58
C TYR A 235 -17.03 19.62 1.64
N ALA A 236 -17.46 18.63 0.85
CA ALA A 236 -18.84 18.14 0.85
C ALA A 236 -19.10 17.28 2.10
N PRO A 237 -20.07 17.61 2.98
CA PRO A 237 -20.30 16.88 4.22
C PRO A 237 -20.45 15.37 4.01
N GLY A 238 -19.71 14.58 4.79
CA GLY A 238 -19.67 13.12 4.68
C GLY A 238 -18.70 12.55 3.63
N SER A 239 -18.02 13.38 2.83
CA SER A 239 -16.91 12.92 1.99
C SER A 239 -15.68 12.59 2.83
N ILE A 240 -14.94 11.56 2.42
CA ILE A 240 -13.67 11.19 3.04
C ILE A 240 -12.52 11.80 2.23
N PHE A 241 -11.59 12.45 2.90
CA PHE A 241 -10.37 12.94 2.26
C PHE A 241 -9.40 11.79 2.01
N ILE A 242 -9.01 11.58 0.76
CA ILE A 242 -7.82 10.80 0.40
C ILE A 242 -7.18 11.52 -0.78
N GLY A 243 -6.33 12.51 -0.49
CA GLY A 243 -5.68 13.33 -1.51
C GLY A 243 -4.83 12.54 -2.50
N LEU A 244 -4.73 13.01 -3.73
CA LEU A 244 -4.00 12.35 -4.83
C LEU A 244 -2.45 12.45 -4.72
N HIS A 245 -1.91 12.11 -3.55
CA HIS A 245 -0.47 11.97 -3.28
C HIS A 245 0.03 10.56 -3.65
N ASP A 246 1.33 10.26 -3.53
CA ASP A 246 1.92 8.97 -3.89
C ASP A 246 1.21 7.76 -3.25
N ASN A 247 0.73 7.91 -2.00
CA ASN A 247 0.04 6.86 -1.25
C ASN A 247 -1.49 6.87 -1.39
N PHE A 248 -2.06 7.61 -2.36
CA PHE A 248 -3.51 7.67 -2.59
C PHE A 248 -4.16 6.28 -2.69
N ALA A 249 -3.68 5.44 -3.60
CA ALA A 249 -4.26 4.12 -3.85
C ALA A 249 -4.07 3.14 -2.67
N PRO A 250 -2.86 3.02 -2.07
CA PRO A 250 -2.70 2.22 -0.86
C PRO A 250 -3.63 2.64 0.29
N TRP A 251 -3.81 3.94 0.53
CA TRP A 251 -4.74 4.41 1.57
C TRP A 251 -6.20 4.10 1.24
N ALA A 252 -6.63 4.27 -0.01
CA ALA A 252 -7.97 3.86 -0.43
C ALA A 252 -8.19 2.35 -0.25
N GLY A 253 -7.22 1.51 -0.62
CA GLY A 253 -7.27 0.06 -0.38
C GLY A 253 -7.39 -0.30 1.10
N THR A 254 -6.62 0.38 1.97
CA THR A 254 -6.66 0.13 3.42
C THR A 254 -7.96 0.61 4.07
N LEU A 255 -8.44 1.80 3.70
CA LEU A 255 -9.55 2.49 4.38
C LEU A 255 -10.92 2.12 3.81
N ILE A 256 -10.98 1.58 2.59
CA ILE A 256 -12.22 1.09 1.97
C ILE A 256 -12.00 -0.41 1.73
N PRO A 257 -12.18 -1.24 2.77
CA PRO A 257 -11.83 -2.66 2.67
C PRO A 257 -12.73 -3.41 1.69
N ASP A 258 -13.98 -2.97 1.48
CA ASP A 258 -14.90 -3.55 0.50
C ASP A 258 -14.63 -3.02 -0.91
N LEU A 259 -13.94 -3.82 -1.73
CA LEU A 259 -13.62 -3.49 -3.13
C LEU A 259 -14.86 -3.34 -4.03
N SER A 260 -16.00 -3.91 -3.62
CA SER A 260 -17.25 -3.80 -4.40
C SER A 260 -18.01 -2.50 -4.13
N LYS A 261 -17.58 -1.72 -3.13
CA LYS A 261 -18.24 -0.49 -2.70
C LYS A 261 -18.23 0.53 -3.86
N PRO A 262 -19.38 1.09 -4.26
CA PRO A 262 -19.41 2.14 -5.27
C PRO A 262 -18.62 3.37 -4.79
N ILE A 263 -17.78 3.93 -5.66
CA ILE A 263 -16.98 5.12 -5.37
C ILE A 263 -17.37 6.27 -6.30
N LEU A 264 -17.55 7.43 -5.69
CA LEU A 264 -17.70 8.72 -6.37
C LEU A 264 -16.50 9.61 -6.06
N LEU A 265 -16.05 10.38 -7.05
CA LEU A 265 -14.83 11.17 -6.92
C LEU A 265 -15.11 12.68 -6.97
N ILE A 266 -14.42 13.41 -6.09
CA ILE A 266 -14.18 14.85 -6.22
C ILE A 266 -12.67 15.01 -6.40
N THR A 267 -12.22 15.48 -7.56
CA THR A 267 -10.79 15.51 -7.90
C THR A 267 -10.30 16.94 -8.18
N PRO A 268 -8.97 17.17 -8.14
CA PRO A 268 -8.41 18.31 -8.83
C PRO A 268 -8.79 18.26 -10.31
N LYS A 269 -8.97 19.44 -10.92
CA LYS A 269 -9.34 19.55 -12.34
C LYS A 269 -8.30 18.85 -13.22
N GLY A 270 -8.75 17.94 -14.08
CA GLY A 270 -7.89 17.22 -15.02
C GLY A 270 -7.14 16.03 -14.41
N LYS A 271 -7.48 15.65 -13.17
CA LYS A 271 -6.91 14.51 -12.44
C LYS A 271 -7.89 13.35 -12.24
N GLU A 272 -9.06 13.42 -12.87
CA GLU A 272 -10.13 12.42 -12.79
C GLU A 272 -9.61 11.04 -13.22
N GLU A 273 -8.96 10.98 -14.39
CA GLU A 273 -8.46 9.73 -14.96
C GLU A 273 -7.32 9.12 -14.14
N GLU A 274 -6.45 9.97 -13.57
CA GLU A 274 -5.39 9.53 -12.69
C GLU A 274 -5.98 8.87 -11.44
N ALA A 275 -6.97 9.49 -10.80
CA ALA A 275 -7.64 8.95 -9.63
C ALA A 275 -8.32 7.60 -9.93
N VAL A 276 -9.09 7.52 -11.02
CA VAL A 276 -9.75 6.28 -11.46
C VAL A 276 -8.72 5.17 -11.70
N THR A 277 -7.66 5.47 -12.45
CA THR A 277 -6.63 4.48 -12.79
C THR A 277 -5.89 3.98 -11.56
N ARG A 278 -5.59 4.87 -10.61
CA ARG A 278 -4.86 4.51 -9.38
C ARG A 278 -5.72 3.69 -8.41
N LEU A 279 -7.01 3.98 -8.29
CA LEU A 279 -7.95 3.13 -7.53
C LEU A 279 -8.11 1.74 -8.14
N ALA A 280 -8.26 1.67 -9.47
CA ALA A 280 -8.36 0.39 -10.18
C ALA A 280 -7.13 -0.50 -9.93
N ARG A 281 -5.93 0.10 -9.83
CA ARG A 281 -4.68 -0.62 -9.53
C ARG A 281 -4.68 -1.31 -8.17
N VAL A 282 -5.52 -0.92 -7.22
CA VAL A 282 -5.66 -1.59 -5.91
C VAL A 282 -6.97 -2.38 -5.79
N GLY A 283 -7.67 -2.62 -6.91
CA GLY A 283 -8.88 -3.45 -6.95
C GLY A 283 -10.18 -2.69 -6.73
N HIS A 284 -10.12 -1.37 -6.52
CA HIS A 284 -11.30 -0.52 -6.49
C HIS A 284 -11.70 -0.16 -7.93
N ASP A 285 -12.50 -1.01 -8.56
CA ASP A 285 -12.93 -0.90 -9.96
C ASP A 285 -14.40 -0.47 -10.16
N ASN A 286 -15.13 -0.31 -9.05
CA ASN A 286 -16.51 0.19 -9.00
C ASN A 286 -16.58 1.71 -8.81
N ILE A 287 -15.80 2.47 -9.59
CA ILE A 287 -15.95 3.93 -9.67
C ILE A 287 -17.12 4.25 -10.58
N ILE A 288 -18.14 4.91 -10.04
CA ILE A 288 -19.42 5.16 -10.74
C ILE A 288 -19.53 6.59 -11.31
N GLY A 289 -18.49 7.41 -11.13
CA GLY A 289 -18.37 8.73 -11.76
C GLY A 289 -17.62 9.74 -10.90
N TYR A 290 -17.51 10.96 -11.41
CA TYR A 290 -16.91 12.08 -10.69
C TYR A 290 -17.80 13.33 -10.75
N LEU A 291 -17.63 14.23 -9.79
CA LEU A 291 -18.36 15.48 -9.74
C LEU A 291 -17.88 16.43 -10.85
N GLU A 292 -18.74 16.69 -11.83
CA GLU A 292 -18.47 17.63 -12.91
C GLU A 292 -18.27 19.04 -12.34
N GLY A 293 -17.13 19.66 -12.66
CA GLY A 293 -16.73 20.96 -12.10
C GLY A 293 -16.18 20.90 -10.66
N GLY A 294 -16.08 19.70 -10.08
CA GLY A 294 -15.48 19.46 -8.77
C GLY A 294 -16.17 20.21 -7.63
N PHE A 295 -15.42 20.44 -6.55
CA PHE A 295 -15.94 21.11 -5.35
C PHE A 295 -16.41 22.56 -5.60
N GLU A 296 -15.87 23.24 -6.61
CA GLU A 296 -16.36 24.58 -6.96
C GLU A 296 -17.79 24.55 -7.50
N ALA A 297 -18.16 23.53 -8.29
CA ALA A 297 -19.53 23.35 -8.74
C ALA A 297 -20.48 23.03 -7.59
N TRP A 298 -20.03 22.22 -6.62
CA TRP A 298 -20.78 21.95 -5.38
C TRP A 298 -21.11 23.25 -4.63
N LYS A 299 -20.10 24.11 -4.40
CA LYS A 299 -20.29 25.42 -3.77
C LYS A 299 -21.20 26.34 -4.58
N ALA A 300 -20.99 26.42 -5.89
CA ALA A 300 -21.79 27.28 -6.77
C ALA A 300 -23.27 26.88 -6.81
N ALA A 301 -23.57 25.59 -6.60
CA ALA A 301 -24.94 25.09 -6.47
C ALA A 301 -25.60 25.40 -5.11
N GLY A 302 -24.87 26.04 -4.18
CA GLY A 302 -25.38 26.37 -2.84
C GLY A 302 -25.54 25.16 -1.93
N GLU A 303 -24.83 24.07 -2.20
CA GLU A 303 -24.85 22.86 -1.38
C GLU A 303 -24.12 23.06 -0.04
N PRO A 304 -24.47 22.30 1.01
CA PRO A 304 -23.81 22.41 2.31
C PRO A 304 -22.29 22.19 2.22
N VAL A 305 -21.53 22.95 3.00
CA VAL A 305 -20.07 22.87 3.07
C VAL A 305 -19.63 22.75 4.52
N GLU A 306 -18.70 21.83 4.79
CA GLU A 306 -18.00 21.73 6.06
C GLU A 306 -16.53 22.13 5.90
N THR A 307 -15.90 22.49 7.02
CA THR A 307 -14.47 22.81 7.10
C THR A 307 -13.79 21.92 8.14
N LEU A 308 -12.47 21.76 8.01
CA LEU A 308 -11.66 21.09 9.01
C LEU A 308 -10.94 22.14 9.85
N ASP A 309 -11.07 22.04 11.17
CA ASP A 309 -10.34 22.91 12.07
C ASP A 309 -8.85 22.56 12.04
N GLU A 310 -8.01 23.58 11.96
CA GLU A 310 -6.57 23.42 11.93
C GLU A 310 -5.90 24.33 12.97
N ILE A 311 -4.79 23.85 13.51
CA ILE A 311 -3.91 24.63 14.38
C ILE A 311 -2.49 24.63 13.82
N GLU A 312 -1.86 25.80 13.86
CA GLU A 312 -0.44 25.94 13.53
C GLU A 312 0.42 25.28 14.62
N PRO A 313 1.54 24.62 14.26
CA PRO A 313 2.35 23.86 15.21
C PRO A 313 2.92 24.74 16.34
N GLU A 314 3.26 26.00 16.06
CA GLU A 314 3.70 26.96 17.09
C GLU A 314 2.61 27.24 18.12
N ALA A 315 1.37 27.47 17.66
CA ALA A 315 0.24 27.74 18.53
C ALA A 315 -0.10 26.52 19.38
N PHE A 316 -0.04 25.32 18.80
CA PHE A 316 -0.21 24.07 19.52
C PHE A 316 0.87 23.89 20.58
N ALA A 317 2.15 24.09 20.23
CA ALA A 317 3.27 23.94 21.15
C ALA A 317 3.14 24.82 22.40
N LYS A 318 2.65 26.05 22.25
CA LYS A 318 2.42 26.98 23.37
C LYS A 318 1.31 26.56 24.34
N MET A 319 0.32 25.80 23.86
CA MET A 319 -0.81 25.36 24.69
C MET A 319 -0.69 23.90 25.17
N TYR A 320 0.18 23.10 24.55
CA TYR A 320 0.25 21.67 24.81
C TYR A 320 0.82 21.39 26.19
N LYS A 321 0.09 20.55 26.93
CA LYS A 321 0.51 19.98 28.20
C LYS A 321 0.17 18.49 28.20
N PRO A 322 1.17 17.61 28.39
CA PRO A 322 0.93 16.17 28.46
C PRO A 322 -0.16 15.84 29.50
N GLY A 323 -1.14 15.02 29.09
CA GLY A 323 -2.24 14.59 29.96
C GLY A 323 -3.43 15.57 30.08
N GLU A 324 -3.29 16.84 29.67
CA GLU A 324 -4.42 17.80 29.63
C GLU A 324 -5.07 17.88 28.24
N VAL A 325 -4.32 17.55 27.19
CA VAL A 325 -4.75 17.63 25.78
C VAL A 325 -4.81 16.23 25.18
N ASN A 326 -5.93 15.86 24.55
CA ASN A 326 -6.02 14.58 23.82
C ASN A 326 -5.29 14.71 22.48
N LEU A 327 -4.01 14.34 22.46
CA LEU A 327 -3.17 14.32 21.27
C LEU A 327 -3.15 12.91 20.66
N LEU A 328 -3.57 12.79 19.40
CA LEU A 328 -3.54 11.55 18.63
C LEU A 328 -2.42 11.60 17.58
N ASP A 329 -1.53 10.62 17.63
CA ASP A 329 -0.52 10.37 16.62
C ASP A 329 -0.98 9.24 15.69
N VAL A 330 -1.37 9.59 14.46
CA VAL A 330 -1.89 8.64 13.47
C VAL A 330 -0.82 8.04 12.56
N ARG A 331 0.45 8.21 12.92
CA ARG A 331 1.56 7.47 12.29
C ARG A 331 1.50 5.98 12.62
N ARG A 332 2.23 5.18 11.84
CA ARG A 332 2.41 3.75 12.14
C ARG A 332 3.09 3.57 13.49
N ILE A 333 2.89 2.41 14.11
CA ILE A 333 3.49 2.11 15.41
C ILE A 333 5.03 2.14 15.36
N SER A 334 5.63 1.74 14.25
CA SER A 334 7.08 1.82 13.99
C SER A 334 7.60 3.26 14.04
N GLU A 335 6.89 4.20 13.41
CA GLU A 335 7.20 5.62 13.45
C GLU A 335 7.01 6.23 14.85
N TYR A 336 5.95 5.84 15.55
CA TYR A 336 5.68 6.29 16.91
C TYR A 336 6.74 5.81 17.90
N ASN A 337 7.11 4.52 17.84
CA ASN A 337 8.12 3.91 18.69
C ASN A 337 9.52 4.50 18.45
N ALA A 338 9.80 4.96 17.23
CA ALA A 338 11.07 5.61 16.91
C ALA A 338 11.22 6.93 17.65
N GLN A 339 10.17 7.77 17.65
CA GLN A 339 10.10 8.99 18.43
C GLN A 339 8.69 9.59 18.37
N HIS A 340 8.19 10.11 19.48
CA HIS A 340 6.91 10.82 19.54
C HIS A 340 6.90 11.91 20.62
N ILE A 341 5.84 12.73 20.62
CA ILE A 341 5.59 13.75 21.64
C ILE A 341 5.08 13.06 22.92
N GLU A 342 5.65 13.38 24.08
CA GLU A 342 5.22 12.80 25.34
C GLU A 342 3.74 13.08 25.60
N GLY A 343 2.99 12.05 26.00
CA GLY A 343 1.55 12.15 26.24
C GLY A 343 0.67 12.02 24.98
N ALA A 344 1.26 11.94 23.78
CA ALA A 344 0.52 11.53 22.60
C ALA A 344 0.05 10.07 22.73
N VAL A 345 -1.12 9.77 22.17
CA VAL A 345 -1.64 8.40 22.05
C VAL A 345 -1.47 7.95 20.61
N ASN A 346 -0.77 6.84 20.39
CA ASN A 346 -0.70 6.26 19.06
C ASN A 346 -2.07 5.73 18.64
N PHE A 347 -2.59 6.24 17.53
CA PHE A 347 -3.88 5.87 16.96
C PHE A 347 -3.72 5.70 15.44
N PRO A 348 -3.02 4.64 14.98
CA PRO A 348 -2.61 4.52 13.59
C PRO A 348 -3.77 4.56 12.60
N LEU A 349 -3.60 5.31 11.50
CA LEU A 349 -4.64 5.49 10.48
C LEU A 349 -5.07 4.18 9.81
N ASP A 350 -4.16 3.24 9.61
CA ASP A 350 -4.42 1.92 9.01
C ASP A 350 -5.35 1.05 9.85
N PHE A 351 -5.49 1.32 11.15
CA PHE A 351 -6.40 0.63 12.06
C PHE A 351 -7.56 1.51 12.55
N ILE A 352 -7.80 2.67 11.93
CA ILE A 352 -8.76 3.67 12.41
C ILE A 352 -10.15 3.08 12.65
N TYR A 353 -10.75 2.40 11.66
CA TYR A 353 -12.09 1.83 11.79
C TYR A 353 -12.19 0.73 12.85
N LYS A 354 -11.10 0.00 13.10
CA LYS A 354 -11.05 -0.99 14.19
C LYS A 354 -11.03 -0.31 15.55
N ASN A 355 -10.43 0.88 15.66
CA ASN A 355 -10.15 1.54 16.94
C ASN A 355 -11.04 2.75 17.26
N LEU A 356 -11.86 3.24 16.33
CA LEU A 356 -12.74 4.41 16.54
C LEU A 356 -13.62 4.32 17.79
N HIS A 357 -14.09 3.12 18.13
CA HIS A 357 -14.90 2.87 19.33
C HIS A 357 -14.19 3.20 20.65
N GLN A 358 -12.86 3.37 20.64
CA GLN A 358 -12.07 3.75 21.81
C GLN A 358 -12.09 5.26 22.08
N LEU A 359 -12.52 6.06 21.10
CA LEU A 359 -12.60 7.51 21.22
C LEU A 359 -13.96 7.94 21.78
N ASP A 360 -13.95 8.97 22.62
CA ASP A 360 -15.16 9.59 23.17
C ASP A 360 -15.64 10.68 22.21
N PRO A 361 -16.83 10.55 21.59
CA PRO A 361 -17.32 11.52 20.60
C PRO A 361 -17.50 12.95 21.13
N ASN A 362 -17.51 13.14 22.46
CA ASN A 362 -17.69 14.45 23.10
C ASN A 362 -16.37 15.13 23.47
N LYS A 363 -15.22 14.47 23.28
CA LYS A 363 -13.90 15.04 23.56
C LYS A 363 -13.33 15.75 22.35
N LYS A 364 -12.51 16.77 22.64
CA LYS A 364 -11.66 17.45 21.66
C LYS A 364 -10.39 16.67 21.43
N TYR A 365 -10.07 16.38 20.17
CA TYR A 365 -8.86 15.70 19.75
C TYR A 365 -8.00 16.60 18.85
N TYR A 366 -6.69 16.60 19.09
CA TYR A 366 -5.69 17.18 18.20
C TYR A 366 -4.96 16.05 17.52
N VAL A 367 -4.90 16.09 16.19
CA VAL A 367 -4.45 14.95 15.39
C VAL A 367 -3.26 15.36 14.54
N HIS A 368 -2.20 14.57 14.58
CA HIS A 368 -1.05 14.74 13.70
C HIS A 368 -0.58 13.42 13.11
N CYS A 369 0.14 13.51 12.01
CA CYS A 369 0.94 12.40 11.47
C CYS A 369 2.38 12.88 11.26
N ALA A 370 3.15 12.31 10.33
CA ALA A 370 4.49 12.82 10.02
C ALA A 370 4.47 14.22 9.37
N GLY A 371 3.58 14.46 8.40
CA GLY A 371 3.63 15.65 7.53
C GLY A 371 2.28 16.32 7.21
N GLY A 372 1.20 15.93 7.90
CA GLY A 372 -0.14 16.51 7.74
C GLY A 372 -1.09 15.76 6.79
N TYR A 373 -0.59 14.96 5.83
CA TYR A 373 -1.46 14.23 4.89
C TYR A 373 -2.37 13.21 5.59
N ARG A 374 -1.79 12.27 6.34
CA ARG A 374 -2.55 11.19 7.03
C ARG A 374 -3.46 11.71 8.15
N SER A 375 -3.12 12.82 8.78
CA SER A 375 -3.96 13.40 9.84
C SER A 375 -5.21 14.03 9.27
N VAL A 376 -5.15 14.66 8.09
CA VAL A 376 -6.38 15.14 7.41
C VAL A 376 -7.29 13.99 6.99
N ILE A 377 -6.73 12.86 6.54
CA ILE A 377 -7.53 11.64 6.29
C ILE A 377 -8.23 11.20 7.58
N ALA A 378 -7.45 11.02 8.66
CA ALA A 378 -7.98 10.60 9.96
C ALA A 378 -9.08 11.54 10.45
N CYS A 379 -8.85 12.86 10.41
CA CYS A 379 -9.84 13.85 10.81
C CYS A 379 -11.13 13.77 9.98
N SER A 380 -11.04 13.57 8.66
CA SER A 380 -12.22 13.44 7.81
C SER A 380 -13.06 12.20 8.17
N ILE A 381 -12.40 11.08 8.48
CA ILE A 381 -13.05 9.84 8.93
C ILE A 381 -13.65 10.02 10.32
N MET A 382 -12.90 10.60 11.26
CA MET A 382 -13.40 10.86 12.62
C MET A 382 -14.65 11.73 12.60
N LYS A 383 -14.68 12.78 11.77
CA LYS A 383 -15.86 13.63 11.57
C LYS A 383 -17.02 12.87 10.93
N SER A 384 -16.78 12.07 9.88
CA SER A 384 -17.84 11.28 9.24
C SER A 384 -18.45 10.24 10.18
N GLU A 385 -17.69 9.76 11.14
CA GLU A 385 -18.10 8.77 12.16
C GLU A 385 -18.61 9.43 13.46
N GLY A 386 -18.83 10.75 13.46
CA GLY A 386 -19.54 11.46 14.52
C GLY A 386 -18.67 12.04 15.64
N ILE A 387 -17.34 11.99 15.52
CA ILE A 387 -16.43 12.71 16.43
C ILE A 387 -16.36 14.17 15.96
N LYS A 388 -16.98 15.06 16.73
CA LYS A 388 -17.27 16.43 16.27
C LYS A 388 -16.08 17.37 16.38
N ASP A 389 -15.35 17.32 17.49
CA ASP A 389 -14.29 18.28 17.83
C ASP A 389 -12.91 17.69 17.54
N VAL A 390 -12.50 17.78 16.27
CA VAL A 390 -11.24 17.24 15.76
C VAL A 390 -10.47 18.35 15.06
N VAL A 391 -9.24 18.60 15.53
CA VAL A 391 -8.35 19.64 15.02
C VAL A 391 -7.10 19.00 14.42
N ASN A 392 -6.85 19.26 13.14
CA ASN A 392 -5.61 18.84 12.48
C ASN A 392 -4.44 19.77 12.87
N ILE A 393 -3.29 19.18 13.18
CA ILE A 393 -2.05 19.96 13.38
C ILE A 393 -1.30 20.08 12.04
N ARG A 394 -1.15 21.30 11.54
CA ARG A 394 -0.48 21.56 10.26
C ARG A 394 0.99 21.16 10.31
N GLY A 395 1.49 20.57 9.22
CA GLY A 395 2.87 20.09 9.10
C GLY A 395 3.22 18.83 9.91
N GLY A 396 2.35 18.37 10.82
CA GLY A 396 2.53 17.16 11.60
C GLY A 396 3.76 17.16 12.51
N PHE A 397 4.24 15.96 12.84
CA PHE A 397 5.41 15.72 13.71
C PHE A 397 6.67 16.43 13.20
N ASN A 398 6.87 16.47 11.88
CA ASN A 398 8.02 17.15 11.29
C ASN A 398 8.05 18.65 11.57
N ALA A 399 6.90 19.30 11.72
CA ALA A 399 6.83 20.71 12.10
C ALA A 399 6.82 20.89 13.62
N LEU A 400 6.17 19.97 14.36
CA LEU A 400 6.08 20.03 15.82
C LEU A 400 7.46 19.91 16.49
N LYS A 401 8.35 19.06 15.98
CA LYS A 401 9.69 18.84 16.55
C LYS A 401 10.63 20.06 16.47
N GLU A 402 10.25 21.09 15.70
CA GLU A 402 11.00 22.35 15.61
C GLU A 402 10.67 23.30 16.78
N PHE A 403 9.71 22.94 17.63
CA PHE A 403 9.31 23.69 18.82
C PHE A 403 9.68 22.95 20.10
N ASP A 404 9.69 23.67 21.22
CA ASP A 404 10.00 23.13 22.55
C ASP A 404 8.81 22.33 23.09
N LEU A 405 8.69 21.09 22.62
CA LEU A 405 7.71 20.10 23.05
C LEU A 405 8.43 18.95 23.75
N PRO A 406 7.84 18.37 24.81
CA PRO A 406 8.40 17.18 25.43
C PRO A 406 8.31 16.01 24.44
N MET A 407 9.45 15.39 24.15
CA MET A 407 9.57 14.28 23.20
C MET A 407 10.29 13.11 23.85
N THR A 408 9.95 11.90 23.44
CA THR A 408 10.72 10.72 23.83
C THR A 408 12.11 10.71 23.19
N ASP A 409 13.02 9.94 23.76
CA ASP A 409 14.30 9.63 23.14
C ASP A 409 14.11 8.95 21.76
N TYR A 410 15.03 9.23 20.84
CA TYR A 410 15.01 8.61 19.52
C TYR A 410 15.58 7.20 19.55
N VAL A 411 14.86 6.27 18.91
CA VAL A 411 15.27 4.88 18.67
C VAL A 411 15.20 4.57 17.17
N GLU A 412 16.22 3.91 16.62
CA GLU A 412 16.22 3.57 15.19
C GLU A 412 15.12 2.56 14.83
N GLN A 413 14.46 2.77 13.69
CA GLN A 413 13.45 1.86 13.17
C GLN A 413 14.07 0.58 12.61
N ASN A 414 13.58 -0.56 13.12
CA ASN A 414 13.91 -1.88 12.62
C ASN A 414 12.91 -2.40 11.56
N THR A 415 11.79 -1.69 11.34
CA THR A 415 10.75 -2.00 10.34
C THR A 415 10.04 -0.71 9.90
N GLU A 416 9.62 -0.65 8.64
CA GLU A 416 8.77 0.40 8.06
C GLU A 416 7.26 0.09 8.19
N LEU A 417 6.94 -1.13 8.65
CA LEU A 417 5.56 -1.63 8.76
C LEU A 417 4.77 -1.01 9.91
#